data_AF-A0A9E5YYF5-F1
#
_entry.id   AF-A0A9E5YYF5-F1
#
_cell.length_a   1.000
_cell.length_b   1.000
_cell.length_c   1.000
_cell.angle_alpha   90.00
_cell.angle_beta   90.00
_cell.angle_gamma   90.00
#
_symmetry.space_group_name_H-M   'P 1'
#
loop_
_entity.id
_entity.type
_entity.pdbx_description
1 polymer ?
#
loop_
_entity_poly.entity_id
_entity_poly.type
_entity_poly.pdbx_seq_one_letter_code
_entity_poly.pdbx_strand_id
1 'polypeptide(L)'
;YEINYLRCIHCDLCVEACPTEAITETKLFEFSFTNRQDAIYTKSDLLVDDTGKPQQLEWEDWREGEDKNTSGWMRATSPSGDANFTGVVSWSGELGYGVRSAEEKSE
;
A
#
# COMPACT_ATOMS: atom_id res chain seq x y z
N TYR A 1 -1.43 14.64 -6.29
CA TYR A 1 -0.43 13.70 -5.77
C TYR A 1 -0.53 12.47 -6.63
N GLU A 2 0.61 11.98 -7.11
CA GLU A 2 0.67 10.86 -8.05
C GLU A 2 1.90 10.02 -7.72
N ILE A 3 1.80 8.71 -7.89
CA ILE A 3 2.92 7.77 -7.80
C ILE A 3 3.08 7.06 -9.14
N ASN A 4 4.28 7.15 -9.70
CA ASN A 4 4.64 6.48 -10.93
C ASN A 4 5.43 5.20 -10.61
N TYR A 5 4.79 4.04 -10.73
CA TYR A 5 5.40 2.74 -10.41
C TYR A 5 6.47 2.29 -11.39
N LEU A 6 6.60 2.96 -12.55
CA LEU A 6 7.72 2.73 -13.47
C LEU A 6 8.98 3.50 -13.06
N ARG A 7 8.89 4.36 -12.05
CA ARG A 7 10.00 5.11 -11.45
C ARG A 7 10.21 4.78 -9.97
N CYS A 8 9.16 4.28 -9.30
CA CYS A 8 9.28 3.77 -7.94
C CYS A 8 10.28 2.62 -7.91
N ILE A 9 11.13 2.60 -6.89
CA ILE A 9 12.09 1.52 -6.66
C ILE A 9 11.75 0.71 -5.40
N HIS A 10 10.55 0.91 -4.83
CA HIS A 10 10.05 0.19 -3.65
C HIS A 10 11.04 0.21 -2.48
N CYS A 11 11.42 1.43 -2.08
CA CYS A 11 12.44 1.66 -1.05
C CYS A 11 11.91 2.19 0.27
N ASP A 12 10.59 2.39 0.40
CA ASP A 12 9.91 2.91 1.59
C ASP A 12 10.36 4.26 2.16
N LEU A 13 11.27 4.98 1.51
CA LEU A 13 11.71 6.30 1.98
C LEU A 13 10.58 7.32 2.07
N CYS A 14 9.53 7.19 1.26
CA CYS A 14 8.34 8.04 1.37
C CYS A 14 7.49 7.74 2.61
N VAL A 15 7.45 6.48 3.04
CA VAL A 15 6.74 6.02 4.24
C VAL A 15 7.49 6.53 5.48
N GLU A 16 8.80 6.31 5.53
CA GLU A 16 9.65 6.76 6.64
C GLU A 16 9.66 8.30 6.78
N ALA A 17 9.65 9.02 5.66
CA ALA A 17 9.65 10.48 5.66
C ALA A 17 8.30 11.07 6.12
N CYS A 18 7.22 10.29 6.13
CA CYS A 18 5.90 10.80 6.44
C CYS A 18 5.69 10.91 7.96
N PRO A 19 5.59 12.14 8.52
CA PRO A 19 5.49 12.33 9.97
C PRO A 19 4.10 12.00 10.53
N THR A 20 3.13 11.73 9.67
CA THR A 20 1.72 11.51 10.05
C THR A 20 1.16 10.23 9.45
N GLU A 21 2.02 9.35 8.90
CA GLU A 21 1.60 8.11 8.25
C GLU A 21 0.50 8.31 7.19
N ALA A 22 0.58 9.44 6.45
CA ALA A 22 -0.25 9.67 5.28
C ALA A 22 0.20 8.86 4.06
N ILE A 23 1.25 8.04 4.15
CA ILE A 23 1.57 7.10 3.07
C ILE A 23 2.25 5.89 3.69
N THR A 24 1.88 4.73 3.20
CA THR A 24 2.38 3.42 3.60
C THR A 24 2.34 2.49 2.37
N GLU A 25 3.07 1.38 2.42
CA GLU A 25 3.21 0.39 1.35
C GLU A 25 2.50 -0.92 1.77
N THR A 26 1.61 -1.50 0.94
CA THR A 26 1.06 -2.84 1.23
C THR A 26 2.06 -3.93 0.89
N LYS A 27 1.75 -5.12 1.38
CA LYS A 27 2.18 -6.42 0.88
C LYS A 27 1.59 -6.86 -0.47
N LEU A 28 0.74 -6.07 -1.13
CA LEU A 28 0.30 -6.38 -2.50
C LEU A 28 1.52 -6.26 -3.42
N PHE A 29 1.97 -7.40 -3.94
CA PHE A 29 3.04 -7.46 -4.93
C PHE A 29 2.52 -7.92 -6.30
N GLU A 30 1.31 -8.49 -6.35
CA GLU A 30 0.68 -9.01 -7.57
C GLU A 30 -0.09 -7.92 -8.31
N PHE A 31 0.64 -6.95 -8.88
CA PHE A 31 0.05 -5.88 -9.67
C PHE A 31 0.89 -5.61 -10.92
N SER A 32 0.53 -6.26 -12.03
CA SER A 32 1.24 -6.14 -13.30
C SER A 32 0.47 -5.26 -14.27
N PHE A 33 1.17 -4.37 -14.96
CA PHE A 33 0.54 -3.43 -15.88
C PHE A 33 0.70 -3.88 -17.33
N THR A 34 -0.38 -3.84 -18.10
CA THR A 34 -0.34 -4.03 -19.57
C THR A 34 -0.23 -2.71 -20.34
N ASN A 35 -0.62 -1.58 -19.72
CA ASN A 35 -0.44 -0.24 -20.25
C ASN A 35 0.43 0.59 -19.31
N ARG A 36 1.27 1.45 -19.89
CA ARG A 36 2.11 2.39 -19.13
C ARG A 36 1.29 3.31 -18.23
N GLN A 37 0.09 3.67 -18.67
CA GLN A 37 -0.74 4.65 -17.96
C GLN A 37 -1.33 4.10 -16.66
N ASP A 38 -1.60 2.80 -16.61
CA ASP A 38 -2.10 2.09 -15.42
C ASP A 38 -1.06 2.08 -14.29
N ALA A 39 0.23 2.20 -14.64
CA ALA A 39 1.32 2.30 -13.68
C ALA A 39 1.47 3.71 -13.05
N ILE A 40 0.66 4.69 -13.47
CA ILE A 40 0.65 6.04 -12.92
C ILE A 40 -0.63 6.21 -12.12
N TYR A 41 -0.50 6.11 -10.81
CA TYR A 41 -1.64 6.19 -9.95
C TYR A 41 -1.82 7.59 -9.41
N THR A 42 -3.06 8.05 -9.46
CA THR A 42 -3.48 9.38 -9.05
C THR A 42 -3.94 9.38 -7.59
N LYS A 43 -4.22 10.57 -7.06
CA LYS A 43 -4.74 10.72 -5.70
C LYS A 43 -6.00 9.89 -5.48
N SER A 44 -6.93 9.85 -6.43
CA SER A 44 -8.17 9.06 -6.27
C SER A 44 -7.89 7.57 -6.15
N ASP A 45 -6.91 7.08 -6.90
CA ASP A 45 -6.51 5.67 -6.86
C ASP A 45 -5.70 5.35 -5.58
N LEU A 46 -5.14 6.38 -4.95
CA LEU A 46 -4.28 6.30 -3.77
C LEU A 46 -5.01 6.54 -2.45
N LEU A 47 -6.32 6.80 -2.46
CA LEU A 47 -7.11 7.08 -1.25
C LEU A 47 -7.93 5.87 -0.84
N VAL A 48 -7.99 5.60 0.47
CA VAL A 48 -8.99 4.69 1.03
C VAL A 48 -10.39 5.29 0.91
N ASP A 49 -11.37 4.41 0.88
CA ASP A 49 -12.78 4.71 1.02
C ASP A 49 -13.15 5.08 2.47
N ASP A 50 -14.43 5.39 2.68
CA ASP A 50 -14.98 5.76 3.99
C ASP A 50 -14.89 4.63 5.03
N THR A 51 -14.68 3.38 4.60
CA THR A 51 -14.48 2.22 5.47
C THR A 51 -13.02 1.97 5.82
N GLY A 52 -12.11 2.80 5.29
CA GLY A 52 -10.67 2.65 5.45
C GLY A 52 -10.08 1.54 4.59
N LYS A 53 -10.77 1.09 3.53
CA LYS A 53 -10.29 0.12 2.54
C LYS A 53 -9.76 0.86 1.29
N PRO A 54 -8.67 0.42 0.65
CA PRO A 54 -8.10 0.97 -0.55
C PRO A 54 -9.03 0.60 -1.69
N GLN A 55 -8.86 1.35 -2.77
CA GLN A 55 -9.44 0.98 -4.03
C GLN A 55 -8.79 -0.32 -4.53
N GLN A 56 -9.61 -1.28 -4.95
CA GLN A 56 -9.14 -2.46 -5.68
C GLN A 56 -9.20 -2.14 -7.17
N LEU A 57 -8.04 -2.01 -7.81
CA LEU A 57 -7.96 -1.66 -9.23
C LEU A 57 -7.93 -2.91 -10.10
N GLU A 58 -8.32 -2.75 -11.36
CA GLU A 58 -8.51 -3.88 -12.30
C GLU A 58 -7.25 -4.74 -12.49
N TRP A 59 -6.07 -4.15 -12.40
CA TRP A 59 -4.77 -4.79 -12.64
C TRP A 59 -4.10 -5.34 -11.36
N GLU A 60 -4.78 -5.27 -10.22
CA GLU A 60 -4.31 -5.78 -8.93
C GLU A 60 -4.99 -7.11 -8.65
N ASP A 61 -4.20 -8.16 -8.38
CA ASP A 61 -4.72 -9.46 -7.95
C ASP A 61 -4.88 -9.45 -6.43
N TRP A 62 -6.12 -9.20 -5.97
CA TRP A 62 -6.46 -9.19 -4.56
C TRP A 62 -7.07 -10.53 -4.14
N ARG A 63 -6.43 -11.22 -3.20
CA ARG A 63 -6.99 -12.45 -2.60
C ARG A 63 -7.66 -12.16 -1.26
N GLU A 64 -8.62 -13.02 -0.90
CA GLU A 64 -9.35 -12.85 0.36
C GLU A 64 -8.40 -12.90 1.56
N GLY A 65 -8.40 -11.82 2.35
CA GLY A 65 -7.58 -11.71 3.55
C GLY A 65 -6.17 -11.20 3.33
N GLU A 66 -5.76 -10.89 2.10
CA GLU A 66 -4.53 -10.12 1.85
C GLU A 66 -4.65 -8.67 2.27
N ASP A 67 -5.89 -8.17 2.36
CA ASP A 67 -6.24 -6.91 3.00
C ASP A 67 -6.11 -6.93 4.54
N LYS A 68 -5.94 -8.11 5.15
CA LYS A 68 -5.86 -8.27 6.62
C LYS A 68 -4.41 -8.23 7.11
N ASN A 69 -4.17 -7.55 8.23
CA ASN A 69 -2.86 -7.48 8.93
C ASN A 69 -1.71 -6.92 8.07
N THR A 70 -2.02 -6.04 7.11
CA THR A 70 -1.08 -5.08 6.52
C THR A 70 -1.04 -3.84 7.43
N SER A 71 0.04 -3.06 7.46
CA SER A 71 0.19 -1.91 8.37
C SER A 71 -0.66 -0.70 7.96
N GLY A 72 -1.77 -0.95 7.28
CA GLY A 72 -2.34 0.01 6.36
C GLY A 72 -1.76 -0.21 4.98
N TRP A 73 -2.55 -0.87 4.14
CA TRP A 73 -2.88 -0.42 2.78
C TRP A 73 -1.83 0.46 2.09
N MET A 74 -1.09 -0.04 1.07
CA MET A 74 -0.83 0.78 -0.12
C MET A 74 -2.13 1.51 -0.38
N ARG A 75 -2.01 2.84 -0.41
CA ARG A 75 -3.03 3.78 -0.83
C ARG A 75 -4.00 4.21 0.27
N ALA A 76 -3.45 4.83 1.32
CA ALA A 76 -4.08 6.02 1.87
C ALA A 76 -3.09 7.00 2.48
N THR A 77 -2.95 8.13 1.79
CA THR A 77 -3.09 9.40 2.50
C THR A 77 -4.44 9.39 3.18
N SER A 78 -4.48 9.26 4.52
CA SER A 78 -5.45 10.12 5.21
C SER A 78 -5.27 11.50 4.57
N PRO A 79 -6.34 12.20 4.15
CA PRO A 79 -6.20 13.50 3.51
C PRO A 79 -5.36 14.48 4.35
N SER A 80 -5.03 14.16 5.62
CA SER A 80 -4.08 14.87 6.47
C SER A 80 -3.08 13.98 7.27
N GLY A 81 -2.99 12.67 7.03
CA GLY A 81 -2.36 11.72 7.97
C GLY A 81 -3.12 11.59 9.30
N ASP A 82 -2.52 10.96 10.30
CA ASP A 82 -2.98 11.00 11.70
C ASP A 82 -1.89 11.64 12.58
N ALA A 83 -2.25 12.72 13.27
CA ALA A 83 -1.36 13.49 14.14
C ALA A 83 -0.83 12.68 15.33
N ASN A 84 -1.50 11.58 15.70
CA ASN A 84 -1.04 10.68 16.74
C ASN A 84 0.29 10.01 16.40
N PHE A 85 0.66 9.91 15.12
CA PHE A 85 1.93 9.32 14.68
C PHE A 85 3.09 10.31 14.64
N THR A 86 2.84 11.62 14.83
CA THR A 86 3.91 12.62 14.79
C THR A 86 4.89 12.47 15.95
N GLY A 87 6.16 12.25 15.61
CA GLY A 87 7.24 12.04 16.59
C GLY A 87 7.30 10.62 17.16
N VAL A 88 6.49 9.70 16.64
CA VAL A 88 6.55 8.27 16.98
C VAL A 88 7.49 7.58 16.01
N VAL A 89 8.49 6.86 16.53
CA VAL A 89 9.36 6.00 15.70
C VAL A 89 8.59 4.70 15.44
N SER A 90 7.96 4.61 14.28
CA SER A 90 7.29 3.40 13.78
C SER A 90 8.25 2.69 12.82
N TRP A 91 8.70 1.49 13.17
CA TRP A 91 9.19 0.55 12.16
C TRP A 91 7.95 -0.15 11.65
N SER A 92 7.61 0.02 10.37
CA SER A 92 6.44 -0.61 9.80
C SER A 92 6.47 -2.11 10.13
N GLY A 93 5.45 -2.59 10.83
CA GLY A 93 5.31 -4.01 11.19
C GLY A 93 5.06 -4.93 9.98
N GLU A 94 5.35 -4.43 8.78
CA GLU A 94 5.12 -5.03 7.47
C GLU A 94 5.82 -6.39 7.33
N LEU A 95 6.98 -6.61 7.98
CA LEU A 95 7.70 -7.88 7.93
C LEU A 95 7.03 -9.06 8.67
N GLY A 96 5.77 -8.89 9.08
CA GLY A 96 4.85 -10.00 9.32
C GLY A 96 4.41 -10.11 10.78
N TYR A 97 3.10 -10.20 10.95
CA TYR A 97 2.51 -10.91 12.07
C TYR A 97 2.23 -12.36 11.62
N GLY A 98 2.91 -13.32 12.26
CA GLY A 98 2.69 -14.75 12.05
C GLY A 98 3.45 -15.37 10.87
N VAL A 99 3.41 -16.71 10.80
CA VAL A 99 3.98 -17.53 9.73
C VAL A 99 2.88 -17.77 8.69
N ARG A 100 2.99 -17.19 7.49
CA ARG A 100 2.13 -17.57 6.34
C ARG A 100 2.72 -18.82 5.68
N SER A 101 1.87 -19.80 5.36
CA SER A 101 2.27 -20.93 4.52
C SER A 101 2.70 -20.42 3.14
N ALA A 102 3.66 -21.11 2.52
CA ALA A 102 4.03 -20.82 1.14
C ALA A 102 2.81 -20.96 0.23
N GLU A 103 2.73 -20.11 -0.78
CA GLU A 103 1.69 -20.18 -1.79
C GLU A 103 1.76 -21.55 -2.51
N GLU A 104 0.61 -22.22 -2.62
CA GLU A 104 0.53 -23.44 -3.40
C GLU A 104 0.63 -23.09 -4.89
N LYS A 105 1.46 -23.84 -5.61
CA LYS A 105 1.68 -23.61 -7.04
C LYS A 105 0.36 -23.81 -7.78
N SER A 106 -0.18 -22.75 -8.37
CA SER A 106 -1.31 -22.86 -9.30
C SER A 106 -0.88 -23.69 -10.52
N GLU A 107 -1.70 -24.68 -10.87
CA GLU A 107 -1.48 -25.55 -12.04
C GLU A 107 -1.74 -24.83 -13.36
#